data_AF-A0A819QL59-F1
#
_entry.id   AF-A0A819QL59-F1
#
_cell.length_a   1.000
_cell.length_b   1.000
_cell.length_c   1.000
_cell.angle_alpha   90.00
_cell.angle_beta   90.00
_cell.angle_gamma   90.00
#
_symmetry.space_group_name_H-M   'P 1'
#
loop_
_entity.id
_entity.type
_entity.pdbx_description
1 polymer ?
#
loop_
_entity_poly.entity_id
_entity_poly.type
_entity_poly.pdbx_seq_one_letter_code
_entity_poly.pdbx_strand_id
1 'polypeptide(L)'
;YLIKQNSTAINIQSLSTRPDEKEILILPFTVFKVIAIKQNYLNDPTASISIEIELEECEDPNDNKNESENSDTPRTSLSSISDDIKDVEEYQKFKQRKRRLYSIIGLLVFAVLSGLTFIFIFIFVIQKNFTPATENDDDDYPLPQGCPNISNRSSWNARPYKSREKFASLPITDIVVHQLGSLNSIMNHQDCINEIKEVQNQQMDTPALQWEDIGYNFLLCDDSDDQQKTYVGRGWKFIGAHCKAHNPRSLGICIIGNYTSIKSLKAFKSLIQCGITKNDIMKNFTLVGHRNSRNIYEYYLEYFRNDTDLQYNNQASKKQFWCA
;
A
#
# COMPACT_ATOMS: atom_id res chain seq x y z
N TYR A 1 -59.12 -8.53 -18.29
CA TYR A 1 -58.35 -9.70 -17.85
C TYR A 1 -58.66 -9.94 -16.38
N LEU A 2 -59.37 -11.02 -16.08
CA LEU A 2 -59.67 -11.46 -14.72
C LEU A 2 -58.36 -11.99 -14.11
N ILE A 3 -57.86 -11.36 -13.05
CA ILE A 3 -56.83 -11.96 -12.21
C ILE A 3 -57.49 -12.30 -10.87
N LYS A 4 -57.87 -13.57 -10.74
CA LYS A 4 -58.14 -14.22 -9.45
C LYS A 4 -56.79 -14.46 -8.79
N GLN A 5 -56.39 -13.61 -7.86
CA GLN A 5 -55.36 -13.96 -6.88
C GLN A 5 -56.00 -13.93 -5.50
N ASN A 6 -56.40 -15.12 -5.04
CA ASN A 6 -56.79 -15.37 -3.66
C ASN A 6 -55.51 -15.41 -2.83
N SER A 7 -55.37 -14.47 -1.90
CA SER A 7 -54.34 -14.36 -0.86
C SER A 7 -52.90 -14.10 -1.33
N THR A 8 -52.38 -12.92 -0.96
CA THR A 8 -50.94 -12.63 -0.92
C THR A 8 -50.55 -12.47 0.54
N ALA A 9 -49.87 -13.46 1.11
CA ALA A 9 -49.30 -13.35 2.45
C ALA A 9 -47.98 -12.57 2.37
N ILE A 10 -47.90 -11.43 3.04
CA ILE A 10 -46.69 -10.61 3.14
C ILE A 10 -46.05 -10.92 4.50
N ASN A 11 -44.86 -11.53 4.48
CA ASN A 11 -44.09 -11.77 5.69
C ASN A 11 -43.36 -10.48 6.10
N ILE A 12 -43.79 -9.86 7.19
CA ILE A 12 -43.24 -8.63 7.73
C ILE A 12 -42.38 -8.98 8.94
N GLN A 13 -41.13 -9.39 8.71
CA GLN A 13 -40.19 -9.74 9.80
C GLN A 13 -39.19 -8.63 10.14
N SER A 14 -39.35 -7.41 9.61
CA SER A 14 -38.35 -6.34 9.83
C SER A 14 -38.94 -4.92 9.91
N LEU A 15 -40.12 -4.75 10.50
CA LEU A 15 -40.63 -3.43 10.83
C LEU A 15 -40.23 -3.07 12.27
N SER A 16 -39.22 -2.20 12.39
CA SER A 16 -38.79 -1.62 13.67
C SER A 16 -39.86 -0.64 14.14
N THR A 17 -40.60 -0.99 15.19
CA THR A 17 -41.73 -0.22 15.71
C THR A 17 -41.25 0.96 16.57
N ARG A 18 -41.67 2.18 16.22
CA ARG A 18 -41.70 3.35 17.13
C ARG A 18 -43.16 3.74 17.39
N PRO A 19 -43.55 4.13 18.62
CA PRO A 19 -44.97 4.12 19.01
C PRO A 19 -45.85 5.25 18.45
N ASP A 20 -45.29 6.27 17.79
CA ASP A 20 -45.99 7.56 17.65
C ASP A 20 -46.13 8.13 16.22
N GLU A 21 -46.04 7.31 15.17
CA GLU A 21 -46.35 7.76 13.79
C GLU A 21 -47.48 6.93 13.17
N LYS A 22 -48.51 7.61 12.64
CA LYS A 22 -49.57 7.01 11.81
C LYS A 22 -48.92 6.32 10.61
N GLU A 23 -48.96 4.99 10.58
CA GLU A 23 -48.33 4.17 9.54
C GLU A 23 -49.09 4.27 8.20
N ILE A 24 -48.35 4.50 7.10
CA ILE A 24 -48.85 4.41 5.73
C ILE A 24 -48.25 3.14 5.13
N LEU A 25 -49.08 2.14 4.86
CA LEU A 25 -48.69 0.92 4.15
C LEU A 25 -48.82 1.18 2.64
N ILE A 26 -47.71 1.24 1.91
CA ILE A 26 -47.70 1.42 0.45
C ILE A 26 -47.57 0.04 -0.20
N LEU A 27 -48.68 -0.49 -0.71
CA LEU A 27 -48.67 -1.63 -1.63
C LEU A 27 -48.58 -1.10 -3.07
N PRO A 28 -47.93 -1.84 -3.99
CA PRO A 28 -47.45 -1.28 -5.26
C PRO A 28 -48.54 -0.71 -6.19
N PHE A 29 -49.83 -0.93 -5.93
CA PHE A 29 -50.90 -0.46 -6.83
C PHE A 29 -52.16 0.13 -6.14
N THR A 30 -52.21 0.33 -4.82
CA THR A 30 -53.38 0.95 -4.14
C THR A 30 -53.01 1.52 -2.77
N VAL A 31 -53.62 2.66 -2.39
CA VAL A 31 -53.47 3.28 -1.05
C VAL A 31 -54.71 2.96 -0.22
N PHE A 32 -54.53 2.33 0.95
CA PHE A 32 -55.62 2.04 1.89
C PHE A 32 -55.47 2.85 3.18
N LYS A 33 -56.59 3.19 3.82
CA LYS A 33 -56.61 3.79 5.16
C LYS A 33 -56.80 2.66 6.18
N VAL A 34 -55.80 2.42 7.01
CA VAL A 34 -55.89 1.44 8.11
C VAL A 34 -56.75 2.04 9.22
N ILE A 35 -57.85 1.37 9.56
CA ILE A 35 -58.85 1.87 10.51
C ILE A 35 -58.57 1.33 11.93
N ALA A 36 -58.05 0.11 12.05
CA ALA A 36 -57.64 -0.49 13.32
C ALA A 36 -56.59 -1.58 13.11
N ILE A 37 -55.67 -1.72 14.08
CA ILE A 37 -54.71 -2.83 14.18
C ILE A 37 -55.04 -3.58 15.47
N LYS A 38 -55.41 -4.87 15.37
CA LYS A 38 -55.66 -5.71 16.54
C LYS A 38 -54.49 -6.68 16.71
N GLN A 39 -53.81 -6.57 17.85
CA GLN A 39 -52.74 -7.48 18.26
C GLN A 39 -53.34 -8.54 19.17
N ASN A 40 -53.34 -9.80 18.74
CA ASN A 40 -53.77 -10.90 19.61
C ASN A 40 -52.59 -11.37 20.46
N TYR A 41 -52.69 -11.05 21.75
CA TYR A 41 -51.89 -11.49 22.89
C TYR A 41 -50.41 -11.08 22.92
N LEU A 42 -50.09 -10.32 23.98
CA LEU A 42 -48.74 -9.99 24.42
C LEU A 42 -48.00 -11.29 24.79
N ASN A 43 -46.95 -11.64 24.02
CA ASN A 43 -45.87 -12.60 24.33
C ASN A 43 -45.75 -13.88 23.46
N ASP A 44 -46.21 -13.90 22.21
CA ASP A 44 -45.80 -14.93 21.23
C ASP A 44 -45.06 -14.29 20.04
N PRO A 45 -43.77 -14.62 19.78
CA PRO A 45 -43.00 -14.09 18.65
C PRO A 45 -43.43 -14.63 17.28
N THR A 46 -44.39 -15.55 17.23
CA THR A 46 -44.98 -16.08 15.98
C THR A 46 -46.39 -15.54 15.70
N ALA A 47 -46.89 -14.61 16.52
CA ALA A 47 -48.22 -14.06 16.37
C ALA A 47 -48.41 -13.34 15.02
N SER A 48 -49.37 -13.82 14.23
CA SER A 48 -49.79 -13.22 12.97
C SER A 48 -50.61 -11.96 13.22
N ILE A 49 -50.21 -10.84 12.63
CA ILE A 49 -50.99 -9.59 12.64
C ILE A 49 -52.09 -9.69 11.60
N SER A 50 -53.35 -9.59 12.02
CA SER A 50 -54.53 -9.52 11.15
C SER A 50 -54.97 -8.07 10.97
N ILE A 51 -55.01 -7.61 9.71
CA ILE A 51 -55.48 -6.27 9.34
C ILE A 51 -56.84 -6.43 8.64
N GLU A 52 -57.85 -5.74 9.15
CA GLU A 52 -59.20 -5.69 8.57
C GLU A 52 -59.33 -4.43 7.72
N ILE A 53 -59.79 -4.59 6.47
CA ILE A 53 -59.90 -3.50 5.50
C ILE A 53 -61.33 -3.52 4.95
N GLU A 54 -62.02 -2.38 5.06
CA GLU A 54 -63.32 -2.17 4.43
C GLU A 54 -63.10 -1.51 3.06
N LEU A 55 -63.67 -2.12 2.01
CA LEU A 55 -63.61 -1.61 0.65
C LEU A 55 -64.97 -0.99 0.33
N GLU A 56 -65.02 0.33 0.14
CA GLU A 56 -66.17 1.00 -0.43
C GLU A 56 -66.19 0.73 -1.95
N GLU A 57 -67.23 0.05 -2.44
CA GLU A 57 -67.51 -0.04 -3.87
C GLU A 57 -68.05 1.31 -4.37
N CYS A 58 -67.40 1.91 -5.36
CA CYS A 58 -67.94 3.07 -6.06
C CYS A 58 -69.10 2.60 -6.97
N GLU A 59 -70.35 2.84 -6.56
CA GLU A 59 -71.50 2.64 -7.44
C GLU A 59 -71.55 3.70 -8.56
N ASP A 60 -71.86 3.22 -9.78
CA ASP A 60 -71.99 3.97 -11.02
C ASP A 60 -73.31 4.80 -11.01
N PRO A 61 -73.34 6.11 -11.34
CA PRO A 61 -74.47 6.99 -11.03
C PRO A 61 -75.73 6.80 -11.91
N ASN A 62 -75.84 5.71 -12.68
CA ASN A 62 -76.88 5.54 -13.69
C ASN A 62 -77.66 4.22 -13.54
N ASP A 63 -78.19 3.94 -12.35
CA ASP A 63 -79.38 3.09 -12.26
C ASP A 63 -80.47 3.73 -11.40
N ASN A 64 -81.68 3.75 -11.98
CA ASN A 64 -82.79 4.62 -11.60
C ASN A 64 -83.78 3.87 -10.70
N LYS A 65 -84.13 4.44 -9.54
CA LYS A 65 -85.52 4.82 -9.11
C LYS A 65 -85.77 4.69 -7.61
N ASN A 66 -86.31 5.79 -7.08
CA ASN A 66 -87.38 5.91 -6.08
C ASN A 66 -87.21 5.14 -4.76
N GLU A 67 -86.98 5.88 -3.67
CA GLU A 67 -88.00 6.07 -2.62
C GLU A 67 -87.56 7.15 -1.61
N SER A 68 -88.56 7.84 -1.10
CA SER A 68 -88.52 8.93 -0.14
C SER A 68 -88.19 8.48 1.28
N GLU A 69 -87.45 9.28 2.05
CA GLU A 69 -87.94 9.95 3.29
C GLU A 69 -86.78 10.45 4.17
N ASN A 70 -87.06 11.58 4.83
CA ASN A 70 -86.25 12.32 5.79
C ASN A 70 -85.58 11.47 6.87
N SER A 71 -84.33 11.80 7.24
CA SER A 71 -83.98 12.01 8.65
C SER A 71 -82.71 12.86 8.79
N ASP A 72 -82.69 13.63 9.88
CA ASP A 72 -81.84 14.78 10.16
C ASP A 72 -80.33 14.52 10.15
N THR A 73 -79.58 15.44 9.53
CA THR A 73 -78.14 15.63 9.79
C THR A 73 -77.87 17.10 10.17
N PRO A 74 -77.04 17.38 11.20
CA PRO A 74 -76.75 18.74 11.60
C PRO A 74 -75.87 19.43 10.56
N ARG A 75 -76.31 20.61 10.13
CA ARG A 75 -75.59 21.47 9.18
C ARG A 75 -74.36 22.07 9.86
N THR A 76 -73.20 21.40 9.79
CA THR A 76 -71.91 22.03 10.08
C THR A 76 -71.68 23.18 9.10
N SER A 77 -71.43 24.38 9.62
CA SER A 77 -71.29 25.58 8.81
C SER A 77 -70.06 25.49 7.90
N LEU A 78 -70.23 25.84 6.62
CA LEU A 78 -69.17 25.88 5.58
C LEU A 78 -67.91 26.67 5.99
N SER A 79 -68.02 27.58 6.96
CA SER A 79 -66.90 28.34 7.50
C SER A 79 -65.91 27.46 8.29
N SER A 80 -66.40 26.45 9.02
CA SER A 80 -65.55 25.57 9.84
C SER A 80 -64.62 24.68 9.00
N ILE A 81 -65.16 24.11 7.92
CA ILE A 81 -64.41 23.26 6.97
C ILE A 81 -63.34 24.08 6.22
N SER A 82 -63.63 25.34 5.90
CA SER A 82 -62.67 26.21 5.21
C SER A 82 -61.45 26.56 6.07
N ASP A 83 -61.60 26.63 7.38
CA ASP A 83 -60.50 26.96 8.28
C ASP A 83 -59.65 25.71 8.59
N ASP A 84 -60.28 24.53 8.73
CA ASP A 84 -59.57 23.25 8.85
C ASP A 84 -58.69 22.94 7.62
N ILE A 85 -59.14 23.29 6.40
CA ILE A 85 -58.34 23.11 5.17
C ILE A 85 -57.11 24.02 5.15
N LYS A 86 -57.21 25.26 5.66
CA LYS A 86 -56.07 26.19 5.73
C LYS A 86 -54.99 25.67 6.67
N ASP A 87 -55.39 25.09 7.81
CA ASP A 87 -54.47 24.51 8.78
C ASP A 87 -53.74 23.28 8.21
N VAL A 88 -54.45 22.45 7.42
CA VAL A 88 -53.81 21.32 6.72
C VAL A 88 -52.82 21.80 5.67
N GLU A 89 -53.15 22.82 4.86
CA GLU A 89 -52.23 23.38 3.87
C GLU A 89 -50.99 24.03 4.52
N GLU A 90 -51.17 24.73 5.64
CA GLU A 90 -50.07 25.34 6.38
C GLU A 90 -49.16 24.27 7.00
N TYR A 91 -49.74 23.22 7.58
CA TYR A 91 -49.00 22.07 8.08
C TYR A 91 -48.21 21.35 6.98
N GLN A 92 -48.77 21.19 5.78
CA GLN A 92 -48.06 20.61 4.64
C GLN A 92 -46.90 21.50 4.17
N LYS A 93 -47.09 22.83 4.11
CA LYS A 93 -46.03 23.79 3.80
C LYS A 93 -44.92 23.75 4.85
N PHE A 94 -45.27 23.64 6.13
CA PHE A 94 -44.31 23.49 7.24
C PHE A 94 -43.51 22.18 7.13
N LYS A 95 -44.17 21.05 6.86
CA LYS A 95 -43.53 19.75 6.64
C LYS A 95 -42.58 19.77 5.45
N GLN A 96 -42.95 20.45 4.36
CA GLN A 96 -42.10 20.63 3.18
C GLN A 96 -40.87 21.49 3.48
N ARG A 97 -41.02 22.57 4.26
CA ARG A 97 -39.89 23.41 4.72
C ARG A 97 -38.91 22.62 5.60
N LYS A 98 -39.41 21.81 6.55
CA LYS A 98 -38.57 20.93 7.38
C LYS A 98 -37.86 19.86 6.55
N ARG A 99 -38.52 19.23 5.59
CA ARG A 99 -37.90 18.26 4.66
C ARG A 99 -36.76 18.91 3.87
N ARG A 100 -36.96 20.11 3.33
CA ARG A 100 -35.90 20.87 2.65
C ARG A 100 -34.76 21.21 3.60
N LEU A 101 -35.06 21.63 4.82
CA LEU A 101 -34.04 21.94 5.83
C LEU A 101 -33.19 20.71 6.19
N TYR A 102 -33.81 19.56 6.50
CA TYR A 102 -33.08 18.33 6.79
C TYR A 102 -32.32 17.80 5.58
N SER A 103 -32.84 17.97 4.36
CA SER A 103 -32.11 17.64 3.14
C SER A 103 -30.84 18.48 2.97
N ILE A 104 -30.91 19.78 3.26
CA ILE A 104 -29.74 20.68 3.19
C ILE A 104 -28.73 20.31 4.28
N ILE A 105 -29.18 20.07 5.52
CA ILE A 105 -28.31 19.65 6.62
C ILE A 105 -27.63 18.31 6.28
N GLY A 106 -28.39 17.35 5.73
CA GLY A 106 -27.84 16.05 5.31
C GLY A 106 -26.75 16.19 4.24
N LEU A 107 -26.96 17.06 3.24
CA LEU A 107 -25.96 17.34 2.21
C LEU A 107 -24.69 17.99 2.80
N LEU A 108 -24.83 18.92 3.74
CA LEU A 108 -23.70 19.56 4.41
C LEU A 108 -22.89 18.54 5.25
N VAL A 109 -23.58 17.71 6.03
CA VAL A 109 -22.94 16.64 6.82
C VAL A 109 -22.20 15.66 5.90
N PHE A 110 -22.83 15.25 4.80
CA PHE A 110 -22.20 14.37 3.81
C PHE A 110 -20.95 14.99 3.19
N ALA A 111 -21.00 16.26 2.80
CA ALA A 111 -19.85 16.96 2.25
C ALA A 111 -18.68 17.05 3.23
N VAL A 112 -18.96 17.33 4.52
CA VAL A 112 -17.94 17.37 5.58
C VAL A 112 -17.32 15.99 5.80
N LEU A 113 -18.14 14.94 5.94
CA LEU A 113 -17.64 13.58 6.14
C LEU A 113 -16.81 13.09 4.95
N SER A 114 -17.25 13.38 3.72
CA SER A 114 -16.50 13.07 2.50
C SER A 114 -15.14 13.78 2.50
N GLY A 115 -15.11 15.09 2.80
CA GLY A 115 -13.86 15.86 2.92
C GLY A 115 -12.91 15.28 3.98
N LEU A 116 -13.42 14.91 5.15
CA LEU A 116 -12.60 14.30 6.22
C LEU A 116 -12.03 12.94 5.79
N THR A 117 -12.80 12.12 5.06
CA THR A 117 -12.31 10.84 4.54
C THR A 117 -11.21 11.02 3.49
N PHE A 118 -11.35 12.00 2.60
CA PHE A 118 -10.31 12.36 1.63
C PHE A 118 -9.03 12.84 2.31
N ILE A 119 -9.15 13.69 3.34
CA ILE A 119 -8.00 14.17 4.12
C ILE A 119 -7.32 12.98 4.81
N PHE A 120 -8.06 12.06 5.40
CA PHE A 120 -7.51 10.87 6.04
C PHE A 120 -6.77 9.96 5.05
N ILE A 121 -7.36 9.68 3.88
CA ILE A 121 -6.72 8.90 2.82
C ILE A 121 -5.46 9.59 2.32
N PHE A 122 -5.51 10.91 2.12
CA PHE A 122 -4.35 11.69 1.69
C PHE A 122 -3.22 11.64 2.73
N ILE A 123 -3.52 11.84 4.02
CA ILE A 123 -2.56 11.70 5.11
C ILE A 123 -2.00 10.28 5.16
N PHE A 124 -2.83 9.24 5.02
CA PHE A 124 -2.39 7.85 5.01
C PHE A 124 -1.46 7.54 3.82
N VAL A 125 -1.75 8.06 2.63
CA VAL A 125 -0.89 7.93 1.44
C VAL A 125 0.45 8.64 1.65
N ILE A 126 0.44 9.86 2.18
CA ILE A 126 1.67 10.58 2.54
C ILE A 126 2.44 9.80 3.61
N GLN A 127 1.80 9.32 4.67
CA GLN A 127 2.43 8.54 5.72
C GLN A 127 3.01 7.21 5.19
N LYS A 128 2.33 6.52 4.27
CA LYS A 128 2.87 5.30 3.62
C LYS A 128 4.09 5.59 2.74
N ASN A 129 4.10 6.74 2.06
CA ASN A 129 5.27 7.19 1.29
C ASN A 129 6.41 7.69 2.17
N PHE A 130 6.12 8.10 3.42
CA PHE A 130 7.09 8.66 4.36
C PHE A 130 7.46 7.76 5.53
N THR A 131 6.85 6.58 5.72
CA THR A 131 7.36 5.59 6.67
C THR A 131 8.60 4.97 6.06
N PRO A 132 9.82 5.37 6.47
CA PRO A 132 11.00 4.65 6.04
C PRO A 132 10.85 3.25 6.65
N ALA A 133 11.20 2.21 5.91
CA ALA A 133 11.59 0.97 6.59
C ALA A 133 12.64 1.39 7.61
N THR A 134 12.38 1.15 8.90
CA THR A 134 13.30 1.52 9.97
C THR A 134 14.64 0.86 9.66
N GLU A 135 15.61 1.65 9.21
CA GLU A 135 17.03 1.29 9.06
C GLU A 135 17.57 1.04 10.48
N ASN A 136 17.23 -0.11 11.04
CA ASN A 136 18.11 -0.73 12.03
C ASN A 136 19.23 -1.35 11.19
N ASP A 137 20.17 -0.50 10.79
CA ASP A 137 21.41 -0.93 10.17
C ASP A 137 22.19 -1.71 11.24
N ASP A 138 22.03 -3.05 11.22
CA ASP A 138 22.82 -4.02 12.00
C ASP A 138 24.35 -3.90 11.74
N ASP A 139 24.80 -2.94 10.91
CA ASP A 139 26.18 -2.66 10.54
C ASP A 139 26.83 -1.52 11.36
N ASP A 140 26.12 -0.86 12.29
CA ASP A 140 26.65 0.22 13.15
C ASP A 140 27.48 -0.29 14.35
N TYR A 141 28.10 -1.48 14.23
CA TYR A 141 29.09 -1.92 15.20
C TYR A 141 30.43 -1.22 14.92
N PRO A 142 31.15 -0.72 15.95
CA PRO A 142 32.46 -0.15 15.77
C PRO A 142 33.38 -1.15 15.04
N LEU A 143 33.87 -0.76 13.87
CA LEU A 143 34.71 -1.61 13.05
C LEU A 143 36.00 -1.97 13.81
N PRO A 144 36.51 -3.21 13.69
CA PRO A 144 37.79 -3.58 14.26
C PRO A 144 38.91 -2.61 13.85
N GLN A 145 39.88 -2.40 14.74
CA GLN A 145 41.04 -1.57 14.48
C GLN A 145 41.78 -2.07 13.21
N GLY A 146 41.94 -1.19 12.22
CA GLY A 146 42.55 -1.52 10.92
C GLY A 146 41.58 -1.67 9.75
N CYS A 147 40.26 -1.67 9.99
CA CYS A 147 39.27 -1.55 8.93
C CYS A 147 39.26 -0.12 8.32
N PRO A 148 39.02 0.03 7.00
CA PRO A 148 38.84 1.34 6.40
C PRO A 148 37.55 2.00 6.91
N ASN A 149 37.45 3.31 6.78
CA ASN A 149 36.17 3.99 6.97
C ASN A 149 35.23 3.57 5.84
N ILE A 150 34.18 2.80 6.18
CA ILE A 150 33.17 2.35 5.23
C ILE A 150 31.95 3.24 5.41
N SER A 151 31.60 3.94 4.34
CA SER A 151 30.49 4.90 4.30
C SER A 151 29.16 4.15 4.25
N ASN A 152 28.36 4.28 5.32
CA ASN A 152 27.05 3.64 5.45
C ASN A 152 26.04 4.12 4.39
N ARG A 153 24.91 3.42 4.27
CA ARG A 153 23.85 3.72 3.30
C ARG A 153 23.33 5.16 3.38
N SER A 154 23.18 5.66 4.59
CA SER A 154 22.77 7.05 4.85
C SER A 154 23.73 8.09 4.30
N SER A 155 25.04 7.80 4.21
CA SER A 155 26.05 8.77 3.76
C SER A 155 25.92 9.11 2.27
N TRP A 156 25.35 8.22 1.47
CA TRP A 156 25.07 8.44 0.06
C TRP A 156 23.57 8.60 -0.21
N ASN A 157 22.76 8.76 0.86
CA ASN A 157 21.31 8.93 0.82
C ASN A 157 20.65 7.82 -0.01
N ALA A 158 20.96 6.57 0.37
CA ALA A 158 20.37 5.39 -0.22
C ALA A 158 18.86 5.36 -0.07
N ARG A 159 18.15 4.89 -1.08
CA ARG A 159 16.75 4.53 -0.92
C ARG A 159 16.63 3.31 0.01
N PRO A 160 15.51 3.17 0.75
CA PRO A 160 15.21 1.93 1.45
C PRO A 160 15.17 0.74 0.50
N TYR A 161 15.71 -0.40 0.94
CA TYR A 161 15.52 -1.67 0.23
C TYR A 161 14.04 -2.10 0.29
N LYS A 162 13.56 -2.80 -0.73
CA LYS A 162 12.22 -3.42 -0.76
C LYS A 162 12.18 -4.66 0.13
N SER A 163 13.22 -5.49 0.08
CA SER A 163 13.45 -6.63 0.98
C SER A 163 14.94 -7.00 1.04
N ARG A 164 15.33 -7.83 2.02
CA ARG A 164 16.70 -8.37 2.15
C ARG A 164 16.67 -9.82 2.59
N GLU A 165 17.58 -10.60 2.02
CA GLU A 165 17.82 -12.00 2.41
C GLU A 165 19.22 -12.10 3.03
N LYS A 166 19.32 -12.72 4.21
CA LYS A 166 20.61 -12.94 4.89
C LYS A 166 21.33 -14.12 4.25
N PHE A 167 22.66 -14.09 4.26
CA PHE A 167 23.43 -15.29 3.92
C PHE A 167 23.08 -16.45 4.86
N ALA A 168 22.93 -17.65 4.32
CA ALA A 168 22.66 -18.85 5.11
C ALA A 168 23.81 -19.19 6.07
N SER A 169 25.05 -18.84 5.69
CA SER A 169 26.25 -19.05 6.49
C SER A 169 27.31 -17.99 6.20
N LEU A 170 28.04 -17.60 7.24
CA LEU A 170 29.28 -16.81 7.15
C LEU A 170 30.45 -17.63 7.74
N PRO A 171 31.71 -17.36 7.35
CA PRO A 171 32.13 -16.38 6.35
C PRO A 171 31.79 -16.78 4.90
N ILE A 172 31.65 -15.79 4.01
CA ILE A 172 31.52 -16.02 2.56
C ILE A 172 32.82 -16.54 1.95
N THR A 173 32.71 -17.34 0.89
CA THR A 173 33.86 -18.02 0.27
C THR A 173 34.33 -17.37 -1.02
N ASP A 174 33.49 -16.55 -1.65
CA ASP A 174 33.73 -16.05 -3.01
C ASP A 174 33.56 -14.53 -3.09
N ILE A 175 34.41 -13.87 -3.87
CA ILE A 175 34.31 -12.44 -4.16
C ILE A 175 34.21 -12.25 -5.67
N VAL A 176 33.13 -11.61 -6.11
CA VAL A 176 32.94 -11.26 -7.52
C VAL A 176 33.25 -9.78 -7.70
N VAL A 177 34.29 -9.47 -8.46
CA VAL A 177 34.66 -8.09 -8.80
C VAL A 177 33.96 -7.62 -10.06
N HIS A 178 33.42 -6.40 -9.99
CA HIS A 178 32.73 -5.70 -11.06
C HIS A 178 33.37 -4.34 -11.31
N GLN A 179 33.13 -3.79 -12.50
CA GLN A 179 33.58 -2.47 -12.88
C GLN A 179 32.40 -1.67 -13.45
N LEU A 180 32.31 -0.40 -13.08
CA LEU A 180 31.41 0.60 -13.64
C LEU A 180 32.20 1.86 -14.01
N GLY A 181 31.96 2.41 -15.19
CA GLY A 181 32.68 3.57 -15.71
C GLY A 181 34.00 3.23 -16.42
N SER A 182 34.71 4.28 -16.85
CA SER A 182 35.93 4.21 -17.68
C SER A 182 37.21 4.47 -16.89
N LEU A 183 38.34 3.94 -17.37
CA LEU A 183 39.69 4.16 -16.81
C LEU A 183 40.11 5.63 -16.77
N ASN A 184 39.53 6.47 -17.64
CA ASN A 184 39.82 7.90 -17.70
C ASN A 184 38.80 8.75 -16.92
N SER A 185 37.91 8.11 -16.15
CA SER A 185 36.92 8.82 -15.37
C SER A 185 37.60 9.49 -14.16
N ILE A 186 37.60 10.82 -14.17
CA ILE A 186 37.95 11.62 -13.00
C ILE A 186 36.62 11.97 -12.34
N MET A 187 36.40 11.45 -11.13
CA MET A 187 35.18 11.64 -10.37
C MET A 187 35.52 12.35 -9.07
N ASN A 188 34.74 13.36 -8.70
CA ASN A 188 34.79 13.88 -7.34
C ASN A 188 33.84 13.09 -6.43
N HIS A 189 33.83 13.42 -5.14
CA HIS A 189 32.99 12.77 -4.16
C HIS A 189 31.50 12.76 -4.51
N GLN A 190 30.99 13.88 -5.02
CA GLN A 190 29.58 14.02 -5.35
C GLN A 190 29.22 13.20 -6.60
N ASP A 191 30.12 13.12 -7.58
CA ASP A 191 29.95 12.27 -8.76
C ASP A 191 29.84 10.80 -8.34
N CYS A 192 30.67 10.34 -7.40
CA CYS A 192 30.57 9.00 -6.85
C CYS A 192 29.20 8.71 -6.23
N ILE A 193 28.71 9.61 -5.37
CA ILE A 193 27.40 9.45 -4.72
C ILE A 193 26.29 9.43 -5.77
N ASN A 194 26.35 10.33 -6.76
CA ASN A 194 25.35 10.42 -7.82
C ASN A 194 25.33 9.14 -8.67
N GLU A 195 26.49 8.60 -9.04
CA GLU A 195 26.59 7.35 -9.79
C GLU A 195 26.03 6.16 -9.01
N ILE A 196 26.36 6.03 -7.71
CA ILE A 196 25.82 4.96 -6.85
C ILE A 196 24.29 5.04 -6.78
N LYS A 197 23.74 6.25 -6.60
CA LYS A 197 22.29 6.47 -6.57
C LYS A 197 21.63 6.12 -7.89
N GLU A 198 22.24 6.52 -9.00
CA GLU A 198 21.72 6.22 -10.33
C GLU A 198 21.68 4.72 -10.58
N VAL A 199 22.74 3.99 -10.20
CA VAL A 199 22.77 2.52 -10.27
C VAL A 199 21.66 1.90 -9.41
N GLN A 200 21.47 2.36 -8.18
CA GLN A 200 20.38 1.88 -7.32
C GLN A 200 19.02 2.11 -7.98
N ASN A 201 18.76 3.32 -8.48
CA ASN A 201 17.51 3.68 -9.15
C ASN A 201 17.26 2.79 -10.37
N GLN A 202 18.24 2.69 -11.27
CA GLN A 202 18.14 1.87 -12.47
C GLN A 202 17.82 0.41 -12.13
N GLN A 203 18.51 -0.16 -11.14
CA GLN A 203 18.30 -1.56 -10.74
C GLN A 203 16.95 -1.80 -10.08
N MET A 204 16.45 -0.86 -9.29
CA MET A 204 15.17 -0.99 -8.58
C MET A 204 13.95 -0.65 -9.44
N ASP A 205 14.09 0.29 -10.37
CA ASP A 205 12.96 0.88 -11.11
C ASP A 205 12.84 0.35 -12.55
N THR A 206 13.93 -0.15 -13.15
CA THR A 206 13.86 -0.73 -14.50
C THR A 206 12.95 -1.97 -14.49
N PRO A 207 11.89 -2.02 -15.31
CA PRO A 207 10.91 -3.12 -15.29
C PRO A 207 11.51 -4.51 -15.55
N ALA A 208 12.61 -4.59 -16.31
CA ALA A 208 13.31 -5.84 -16.59
C ALA A 208 14.18 -6.36 -15.43
N LEU A 209 14.53 -5.49 -14.46
CA LEU A 209 15.35 -5.83 -13.30
C LEU A 209 14.49 -5.94 -12.04
N GLN A 210 13.83 -4.84 -11.67
CA GLN A 210 12.99 -4.72 -10.47
C GLN A 210 13.64 -5.24 -9.19
N TRP A 211 14.94 -5.03 -9.01
CA TRP A 211 15.66 -5.56 -7.86
C TRP A 211 15.17 -4.94 -6.55
N GLU A 212 15.42 -5.69 -5.47
CA GLU A 212 15.05 -5.30 -4.11
C GLU A 212 15.88 -4.14 -3.58
N ASP A 213 17.10 -3.97 -4.11
CA ASP A 213 18.07 -2.92 -3.79
C ASP A 213 19.19 -2.95 -4.85
N ILE A 214 20.15 -2.03 -4.72
CA ILE A 214 21.41 -2.08 -5.47
C ILE A 214 22.04 -3.48 -5.40
N GLY A 215 22.49 -4.03 -6.53
CA GLY A 215 22.87 -5.44 -6.64
C GLY A 215 24.20 -5.80 -5.99
N TYR A 216 25.05 -4.81 -5.72
CA TYR A 216 26.38 -5.00 -5.15
C TYR A 216 26.35 -4.91 -3.62
N ASN A 217 27.25 -5.65 -2.96
CA ASN A 217 27.44 -5.57 -1.52
C ASN A 217 28.21 -4.32 -1.13
N PHE A 218 29.27 -3.99 -1.87
CA PHE A 218 30.10 -2.80 -1.67
C PHE A 218 30.43 -2.12 -2.99
N LEU A 219 30.55 -0.80 -2.93
CA LEU A 219 30.94 0.04 -4.06
C LEU A 219 32.19 0.85 -3.68
N LEU A 220 33.22 0.79 -4.50
CA LEU A 220 34.51 1.45 -4.28
C LEU A 220 34.62 2.53 -5.33
N CYS A 221 34.66 3.79 -4.92
CA CYS A 221 34.78 4.88 -5.89
C CYS A 221 36.18 5.48 -5.86
N ASP A 222 36.77 5.65 -7.05
CA ASP A 222 38.04 6.35 -7.23
C ASP A 222 37.81 7.87 -7.25
N ASP A 223 37.60 8.43 -6.06
CA ASP A 223 37.40 9.86 -5.85
C ASP A 223 38.72 10.66 -5.97
N SER A 224 38.64 11.84 -6.61
CA SER A 224 39.74 12.79 -6.75
C SER A 224 40.27 13.32 -5.42
N ASP A 225 39.46 13.36 -4.36
CA ASP A 225 39.77 14.04 -3.08
C ASP A 225 40.72 13.26 -2.15
N ASP A 226 41.67 12.50 -2.73
CA ASP A 226 42.74 11.74 -2.06
C ASP A 226 42.34 10.73 -0.97
N GLN A 227 41.05 10.53 -0.75
CA GLN A 227 40.54 9.52 0.17
C GLN A 227 39.92 8.37 -0.58
N GLN A 228 40.32 7.18 -0.17
CA GLN A 228 39.68 5.94 -0.53
C GLN A 228 38.28 5.86 0.08
N LYS A 229 37.25 5.74 -0.75
CA LYS A 229 35.87 5.64 -0.27
C LYS A 229 35.25 4.32 -0.69
N THR A 230 34.83 3.56 0.33
CA THR A 230 33.99 2.37 0.18
C THR A 230 32.60 2.71 0.69
N TYR A 231 31.57 2.40 -0.08
CA TYR A 231 30.17 2.60 0.28
C TYR A 231 29.47 1.26 0.47
N VAL A 232 28.62 1.20 1.49
CA VAL A 232 27.74 0.05 1.74
C VAL A 232 26.62 0.05 0.70
N GLY A 233 26.56 -1.01 -0.11
CA GLY A 233 25.38 -1.38 -0.88
C GLY A 233 24.49 -2.26 -0.02
N ARG A 234 24.47 -3.57 -0.30
CA ARG A 234 23.78 -4.56 0.56
C ARG A 234 24.56 -4.97 1.81
N GLY A 235 25.85 -4.64 1.89
CA GLY A 235 26.67 -4.89 3.08
C GLY A 235 27.10 -6.35 3.27
N TRP A 236 27.60 -6.66 4.46
CA TRP A 236 28.29 -7.92 4.78
C TRP A 236 27.35 -9.12 4.91
N LYS A 237 26.15 -8.89 5.45
CA LYS A 237 25.27 -9.96 5.94
C LYS A 237 24.21 -10.40 4.95
N PHE A 238 24.05 -9.70 3.83
CA PHE A 238 22.92 -9.85 2.93
C PHE A 238 23.32 -10.26 1.52
N ILE A 239 22.49 -11.08 0.89
CA ILE A 239 22.69 -11.64 -0.44
C ILE A 239 22.59 -10.54 -1.51
N GLY A 240 23.58 -10.54 -2.41
CA GLY A 240 23.66 -9.68 -3.59
C GLY A 240 22.65 -10.01 -4.71
N ALA A 241 22.62 -9.16 -5.75
CA ALA A 241 21.98 -9.46 -7.04
C ALA A 241 22.95 -9.32 -8.23
N HIS A 242 24.26 -9.41 -7.95
CA HIS A 242 25.33 -9.15 -8.92
C HIS A 242 25.78 -10.38 -9.72
N CYS A 243 25.42 -11.60 -9.29
CA CYS A 243 25.77 -12.85 -9.94
C CYS A 243 24.77 -13.95 -9.66
N LYS A 244 23.75 -14.12 -10.53
CA LYS A 244 22.55 -14.96 -10.29
C LYS A 244 22.80 -16.30 -9.56
N ALA A 245 23.76 -17.10 -10.00
CA ALA A 245 24.04 -18.43 -9.43
C ALA A 245 25.03 -18.44 -8.24
N HIS A 246 25.66 -17.30 -7.94
CA HIS A 246 26.69 -17.18 -6.92
C HIS A 246 26.32 -16.23 -5.78
N ASN A 247 25.30 -15.40 -5.97
CA ASN A 247 24.77 -14.47 -4.97
C ASN A 247 24.66 -15.07 -3.56
N PRO A 248 24.18 -16.32 -3.33
CA PRO A 248 24.04 -16.87 -1.98
C PRO A 248 25.36 -17.20 -1.25
N ARG A 249 26.51 -17.14 -1.94
CA ARG A 249 27.83 -17.49 -1.38
C ARG A 249 28.94 -16.49 -1.69
N SER A 250 28.60 -15.38 -2.35
CA SER A 250 29.58 -14.40 -2.80
C SER A 250 29.23 -12.98 -2.41
N LEU A 251 30.25 -12.17 -2.12
CA LEU A 251 30.12 -10.72 -2.07
C LEU A 251 30.43 -10.12 -3.44
N GLY A 252 29.58 -9.18 -3.87
CA GLY A 252 29.78 -8.38 -5.07
C GLY A 252 30.42 -7.05 -4.74
N ILE A 253 31.60 -6.81 -5.30
CA ILE A 253 32.33 -5.55 -5.12
C ILE A 253 32.41 -4.84 -6.47
N CYS A 254 31.81 -3.66 -6.58
CA CYS A 254 31.84 -2.85 -7.79
C CYS A 254 32.81 -1.69 -7.64
N ILE A 255 33.78 -1.59 -8.55
CA ILE A 255 34.69 -0.45 -8.62
C ILE A 255 34.09 0.55 -9.61
N ILE A 256 33.93 1.79 -9.17
CA ILE A 256 33.40 2.90 -9.95
C ILE A 256 34.57 3.81 -10.31
N GLY A 257 34.75 4.04 -11.61
CA GLY A 257 35.83 4.88 -12.14
C GLY A 257 37.10 4.10 -12.45
N ASN A 258 38.28 4.62 -12.13
CA ASN A 258 39.53 3.99 -12.53
C ASN A 258 39.95 2.85 -11.58
N TYR A 259 39.71 1.60 -12.00
CA TYR A 259 40.11 0.43 -11.22
C TYR A 259 41.61 0.21 -11.10
N THR A 260 42.41 0.81 -12.00
CA THR A 260 43.88 0.69 -11.96
C THR A 260 44.54 1.67 -11.00
N SER A 261 43.78 2.59 -10.42
CA SER A 261 44.33 3.56 -9.48
C SER A 261 44.81 2.88 -8.20
N ILE A 262 45.88 3.42 -7.61
CA ILE A 262 46.40 2.96 -6.31
C ILE A 262 45.34 3.13 -5.21
N LYS A 263 44.44 4.12 -5.33
CA LYS A 263 43.36 4.35 -4.37
C LYS A 263 42.36 3.18 -4.40
N SER A 264 41.92 2.77 -5.60
CA SER A 264 41.02 1.63 -5.83
C SER A 264 41.62 0.32 -5.33
N LEU A 265 42.89 0.06 -5.64
CA LEU A 265 43.62 -1.13 -5.18
C LEU A 265 43.75 -1.20 -3.66
N LYS A 266 44.07 -0.08 -3.02
CA LYS A 266 44.07 -0.03 -1.55
C LYS A 266 42.67 -0.28 -0.98
N ALA A 267 41.59 0.03 -1.71
CA ALA A 267 40.20 0.09 -1.21
C ALA A 267 39.61 -1.29 -1.00
N PHE A 268 39.38 -2.00 -2.08
CA PHE A 268 40.36 -3.00 -2.43
C PHE A 268 40.74 -3.97 -1.31
N LYS A 269 42.06 -4.01 -1.13
CA LYS A 269 42.75 -4.73 -0.08
C LYS A 269 42.21 -4.45 1.32
N SER A 270 41.98 -3.19 1.69
CA SER A 270 41.56 -2.81 3.06
C SER A 270 40.18 -3.36 3.40
N LEU A 271 39.24 -3.32 2.45
CA LEU A 271 37.91 -3.88 2.59
C LEU A 271 37.99 -5.40 2.79
N ILE A 272 38.78 -6.10 1.97
CA ILE A 272 38.95 -7.55 2.09
C ILE A 272 39.58 -7.93 3.43
N GLN A 273 40.64 -7.25 3.84
CA GLN A 273 41.30 -7.49 5.13
C GLN A 273 40.35 -7.26 6.31
N CYS A 274 39.52 -6.22 6.23
CA CYS A 274 38.48 -5.96 7.23
C CYS A 274 37.47 -7.13 7.28
N GLY A 275 36.97 -7.58 6.12
CA GLY A 275 36.03 -8.70 6.05
C GLY A 275 36.61 -10.01 6.60
N ILE A 276 37.89 -10.30 6.32
CA ILE A 276 38.60 -11.46 6.88
C ILE A 276 38.73 -11.32 8.42
N THR A 277 39.10 -10.13 8.90
CA THR A 277 39.26 -9.85 10.34
C THR A 277 37.94 -9.99 11.10
N LYS A 278 36.83 -9.58 10.48
CA LYS A 278 35.46 -9.73 11.01
C LYS A 278 34.90 -11.14 10.90
N ASN A 279 35.62 -12.07 10.27
CA ASN A 279 35.11 -13.39 9.91
C ASN A 279 33.84 -13.33 9.04
N ASP A 280 33.74 -12.28 8.21
CA ASP A 280 32.72 -12.13 7.16
C ASP A 280 33.20 -12.75 5.84
N ILE A 281 34.53 -12.79 5.62
CA ILE A 281 35.20 -13.38 4.46
C ILE A 281 36.14 -14.50 4.92
N MET A 282 36.10 -15.63 4.22
CA MET A 282 36.94 -16.78 4.54
C MET A 282 38.41 -16.49 4.18
N LYS A 283 39.34 -16.81 5.08
CA LYS A 283 40.76 -16.90 4.72
C LYS A 283 40.89 -17.99 3.66
N ASN A 284 41.46 -17.69 2.49
CA ASN A 284 41.49 -18.50 1.26
C ASN A 284 40.32 -18.31 0.26
N PHE A 285 39.54 -17.22 0.39
CA PHE A 285 38.45 -16.93 -0.54
C PHE A 285 38.87 -17.01 -2.03
N THR A 286 37.90 -17.27 -2.90
CA THR A 286 38.10 -17.24 -4.36
C THR A 286 37.78 -15.86 -4.89
N LEU A 287 38.73 -15.21 -5.55
CA LEU A 287 38.46 -14.01 -6.34
C LEU A 287 38.05 -14.42 -7.76
N VAL A 288 36.96 -13.86 -8.26
CA VAL A 288 36.50 -14.07 -9.65
C VAL A 288 36.06 -12.75 -10.28
N GLY A 289 36.19 -12.65 -11.60
CA GLY A 289 35.64 -11.55 -12.37
C GLY A 289 34.19 -11.82 -12.77
N HIS A 290 33.36 -10.79 -12.81
CA HIS A 290 32.17 -10.84 -13.66
C HIS A 290 32.58 -10.98 -15.13
N ARG A 291 31.74 -11.59 -15.99
CA ARG A 291 32.05 -11.80 -17.42
C ARG A 291 32.52 -10.53 -18.16
N ASN A 292 31.88 -9.40 -17.87
CA ASN A 292 32.21 -8.11 -18.50
C ASN A 292 33.30 -7.33 -17.73
N SER A 293 33.92 -7.96 -16.73
CA SER A 293 34.90 -7.37 -15.82
C SER A 293 36.22 -8.14 -15.88
N ARG A 294 36.56 -8.65 -17.07
CA ARG A 294 37.78 -9.42 -17.29
C ARG A 294 39.05 -8.63 -16.97
N ASN A 295 39.14 -7.41 -17.47
CA ASN A 295 40.35 -6.60 -17.34
C ASN A 295 40.64 -6.23 -15.88
N ILE A 296 39.61 -5.84 -15.10
CA ILE A 296 39.78 -5.54 -13.68
C ILE A 296 40.17 -6.79 -12.88
N TYR A 297 39.55 -7.92 -13.17
CA TYR A 297 39.87 -9.18 -12.51
C TYR A 297 41.32 -9.61 -12.74
N GLU A 298 41.76 -9.65 -14.00
CA GLU A 298 43.14 -10.02 -14.34
C GLU A 298 44.15 -9.05 -13.71
N TYR A 299 43.84 -7.75 -13.72
CA TYR A 299 44.68 -6.72 -13.09
C TYR A 299 44.80 -6.91 -11.57
N TYR A 300 43.70 -7.18 -10.87
CA TYR A 300 43.69 -7.33 -9.40
C TYR A 300 44.38 -8.63 -9.00
N LEU A 301 44.16 -9.72 -9.74
CA LEU A 301 44.90 -10.96 -9.53
C LEU A 301 46.40 -10.77 -9.68
N GLU A 302 46.84 -10.07 -10.73
CA GLU A 302 48.26 -9.84 -10.97
C GLU A 302 48.86 -8.96 -9.88
N TYR A 303 48.19 -7.86 -9.55
CA TYR A 303 48.65 -6.91 -8.54
C TYR A 303 48.79 -7.56 -7.16
N PHE A 304 47.82 -8.39 -6.75
CA PHE A 304 47.84 -9.06 -5.45
C PHE A 304 48.49 -10.45 -5.47
N ARG A 305 49.12 -10.89 -6.57
CA ARG A 305 49.66 -12.27 -6.70
C ARG A 305 50.62 -12.64 -5.57
N ASN A 306 51.46 -11.69 -5.17
CA ASN A 306 52.51 -11.90 -4.16
C ASN A 306 52.17 -11.19 -2.83
N ASP A 307 50.93 -10.73 -2.68
CA ASP A 307 50.50 -10.03 -1.47
C ASP A 307 50.16 -11.05 -0.37
N THR A 308 51.10 -11.26 0.56
CA THR A 308 50.94 -12.23 1.64
C THR A 308 49.83 -11.88 2.63
N ASP A 309 49.39 -10.62 2.66
CA ASP A 309 48.32 -10.18 3.54
C ASP A 309 46.94 -10.56 2.98
N LEU A 310 46.85 -10.83 1.68
CA LEU A 310 45.65 -11.31 1.01
C LEU A 310 45.80 -12.80 0.72
N GLN A 311 45.45 -13.63 1.72
CA GLN A 311 45.47 -15.07 1.58
C GLN A 311 44.24 -15.54 0.78
N TYR A 312 44.26 -15.44 -0.55
CA TYR A 312 43.20 -15.92 -1.45
C TYR A 312 43.66 -17.15 -2.25
N ASN A 313 42.72 -17.95 -2.75
CA ASN A 313 43.02 -19.16 -3.50
C ASN A 313 43.48 -18.84 -4.94
N ASN A 314 44.79 -18.93 -5.20
CA ASN A 314 45.39 -18.68 -6.51
C ASN A 314 45.28 -19.86 -7.51
N GLN A 315 44.78 -21.03 -7.09
CA GLN A 315 44.71 -22.24 -7.91
C GLN A 315 43.40 -22.40 -8.71
N ALA A 316 42.42 -21.48 -8.58
CA ALA A 316 41.12 -21.55 -9.26
C ALA A 316 41.17 -21.27 -10.79
N SER A 317 42.29 -21.54 -11.45
CA SER A 317 42.71 -21.03 -12.77
C SER A 317 42.00 -21.57 -14.01
N LYS A 318 40.86 -22.27 -13.89
CA LYS A 318 40.23 -22.92 -15.07
C LYS A 318 38.83 -22.42 -15.47
N LYS A 319 38.09 -21.71 -14.61
CA LYS A 319 36.83 -21.00 -15.00
C LYS A 319 36.61 -19.79 -14.09
N GLN A 320 37.28 -18.69 -14.42
CA GLN A 320 37.44 -17.51 -13.55
C GLN A 320 36.48 -16.34 -13.85
N PHE A 321 35.56 -16.54 -14.81
CA PHE A 321 34.50 -15.58 -15.12
C PHE A 321 33.16 -16.24 -14.83
N TRP A 322 32.46 -15.67 -13.87
CA TRP A 322 31.12 -16.12 -13.51
C TRP A 322 30.08 -15.11 -14.02
N CYS A 323 28.83 -15.56 -14.01
CA CYS A 323 27.62 -14.79 -14.31
C CYS A 323 27.50 -14.43 -15.82
N ALA A 324 26.42 -14.88 -16.45
CA ALA A 324 26.13 -14.71 -17.88
C ALA A 324 24.88 -13.87 -18.10
#